data_AF-A0A938M857-F1
#
_entry.id   AF-A0A938M857-F1
#
_cell.length_a   1.000
_cell.length_b   1.000
_cell.length_c   1.000
_cell.angle_alpha   90.00
_cell.angle_beta   90.00
_cell.angle_gamma   90.00
#
_symmetry.space_group_name_H-M   'P 1'
#
loop_
_entity.id
_entity.type
_entity.pdbx_description
1 polymer ?
#
loop_
_entity_poly.entity_id
_entity_poly.type
_entity_poly.pdbx_seq_one_letter_code
_entity_poly.pdbx_strand_id
1 'polypeptide(L)'
;MSERIARLLVVVLLLGHVVGNGVWLAQDTYPLVYDQAHHYSRSVKTYYILTHSYMPLVSWEPVRRVTAFMDAEMPWLLYGTTQAFDGVIALFRILHVGAKHPVAVYVATAPFYAVTGFTPDAACAVNGAIFLAILLAATYGLAKTLAEQSALEAVRARGPLAGLLAALLVSVYPMIFSQGRTFMLDLGLTAMTALAMRALVVNPTFDDRRVAKWLGVVLGLGTLTKEVFPIYVAGPLLWVFWRIWRERQGDAERWRVRFAHVRLCLYVTCGVAAVWVLPHLPGMVKNFIGVGVTAGAEYGVPPWHTLAGATFYLLAVPKEQTTLLLIVLLLAVLWRYLTSGVPGKAVIALWLLLPYLFFTALSFKDPRFTMPCLPALAVVTALGLAAIRGAALRWALVTATVLLAAAQFVVVSWDVGAGGEKIAVPGTRG
;
A
#
# COMPACT_ATOMS: atom_id res chain seq x y z
N MET A 1 11.50 -14.30 -22.77
CA MET A 1 12.13 -13.21 -22.00
C MET A 1 12.75 -13.81 -20.76
N SER A 2 14.02 -13.52 -20.47
CA SER A 2 14.68 -14.03 -19.25
C SER A 2 14.20 -13.27 -18.02
N GLU A 3 14.31 -13.91 -16.85
CA GLU A 3 13.96 -13.28 -15.58
C GLU A 3 14.84 -12.07 -15.26
N ARG A 4 16.14 -12.14 -15.58
CA ARG A 4 17.08 -11.02 -15.35
C ARG A 4 16.66 -9.77 -16.11
N ILE A 5 16.28 -9.92 -17.38
CA ILE A 5 15.79 -8.80 -18.20
C ILE A 5 14.49 -8.25 -17.62
N ALA A 6 13.55 -9.11 -17.23
CA ALA A 6 12.28 -8.67 -16.67
C ALA A 6 12.47 -7.86 -15.37
N ARG A 7 13.34 -8.31 -14.47
CA ARG A 7 13.67 -7.59 -13.23
C ARG A 7 14.35 -6.25 -13.52
N LEU A 8 15.29 -6.22 -14.46
CA LEU A 8 15.93 -4.97 -14.89
C LEU A 8 14.89 -3.97 -15.42
N LEU A 9 13.95 -4.42 -16.24
CA LEU A 9 12.88 -3.57 -16.78
C LEU A 9 11.94 -3.05 -15.69
N VAL A 10 11.68 -3.80 -14.62
CA VAL A 10 10.92 -3.30 -13.46
C VAL A 10 11.70 -2.20 -12.72
N VAL A 11 13.03 -2.34 -12.60
CA VAL A 11 13.88 -1.28 -12.01
C VAL A 11 13.88 -0.04 -12.90
N VAL A 12 14.02 -0.20 -14.21
CA VAL A 12 13.94 0.92 -15.17
C VAL A 12 12.58 1.61 -15.10
N LEU A 13 11.49 0.85 -14.98
CA LEU A 13 10.14 1.38 -14.80
C LEU A 13 10.03 2.21 -13.51
N LEU A 14 10.55 1.70 -12.39
CA LEU A 14 10.59 2.43 -11.13
C LEU A 14 11.38 3.73 -11.25
N LEU A 15 12.59 3.67 -11.81
CA LEU A 15 13.44 4.85 -12.01
C LEU A 15 12.76 5.89 -12.91
N GLY A 16 12.08 5.44 -13.96
CA GLY A 16 11.29 6.31 -14.83
C GLY A 16 10.18 7.03 -14.07
N HIS A 17 9.47 6.35 -13.16
CA HIS A 17 8.48 6.98 -12.29
C HIS A 17 9.09 7.93 -11.27
N VAL A 18 10.21 7.58 -10.63
CA VAL A 18 10.89 8.45 -9.66
C VAL A 18 11.37 9.73 -10.33
N VAL A 19 12.04 9.63 -11.48
CA VAL A 19 12.49 10.79 -12.26
C VAL A 19 11.31 11.59 -12.79
N GLY A 20 10.32 10.92 -13.37
CA GLY A 20 9.11 11.57 -13.91
C GLY A 20 8.34 12.34 -12.84
N ASN A 21 8.16 11.75 -11.65
CA ASN A 21 7.52 12.41 -10.52
C ASN A 21 8.39 13.55 -9.98
N GLY A 22 9.71 13.41 -9.94
CA GLY A 22 10.62 14.48 -9.53
C GLY A 22 10.56 15.69 -10.46
N VAL A 23 10.57 15.46 -11.78
CA VAL A 23 10.39 16.53 -12.78
C VAL A 23 9.01 17.16 -12.65
N TRP A 24 7.96 16.35 -12.50
CA TRP A 24 6.59 16.83 -12.34
C TRP A 24 6.45 17.72 -11.10
N LEU A 25 6.93 17.27 -9.94
CA LEU A 25 6.86 18.03 -8.68
C LEU A 25 7.70 19.32 -8.76
N ALA A 26 8.85 19.30 -9.43
CA ALA A 26 9.66 20.52 -9.61
C ALA A 26 8.96 21.58 -10.49
N GLN A 27 8.16 21.12 -11.45
CA GLN A 27 7.36 21.98 -12.31
C GLN A 27 6.04 22.39 -11.66
N ASP A 28 5.50 21.55 -10.76
CA ASP A 28 4.24 21.81 -10.08
C ASP A 28 4.31 23.13 -9.31
N THR A 29 3.18 23.81 -9.41
CA THR A 29 2.99 25.21 -9.13
C THR A 29 1.92 25.43 -8.09
N TYR A 30 1.06 24.42 -7.92
CA TYR A 30 -0.05 24.48 -7.02
C TYR A 30 0.45 24.21 -5.59
N PRO A 31 -0.06 24.92 -4.58
CA PRO A 31 0.18 24.51 -3.19
C PRO A 31 -0.30 23.06 -3.02
N LEU A 32 0.14 22.36 -1.96
CA LEU A 32 -0.41 21.05 -1.59
C LEU A 32 -1.93 21.10 -1.75
N VAL A 33 -2.43 20.51 -2.84
CA VAL A 33 -3.84 20.66 -3.22
C VAL A 33 -4.73 20.05 -2.12
N TYR A 34 -4.14 19.21 -1.26
CA TYR A 34 -4.88 18.33 -0.40
C TYR A 34 -4.07 17.81 0.83
N ASP A 35 -4.08 18.55 1.95
CA ASP A 35 -3.68 18.03 3.29
C ASP A 35 -4.90 17.82 4.20
N GLN A 36 -6.00 17.29 3.66
CA GLN A 36 -7.30 17.18 4.35
C GLN A 36 -7.26 16.50 5.72
N ALA A 37 -6.38 15.50 5.90
CA ALA A 37 -6.24 14.76 7.15
C ALA A 37 -5.01 15.18 7.98
N HIS A 38 -4.35 16.29 7.60
CA HIS A 38 -3.14 16.79 8.22
C HIS A 38 -1.97 15.80 8.16
N HIS A 39 -1.89 14.98 7.10
CA HIS A 39 -0.82 14.00 6.91
C HIS A 39 0.55 14.69 6.87
N TYR A 40 0.69 15.77 6.11
CA TYR A 40 1.96 16.49 5.97
C TYR A 40 2.41 17.09 7.31
N SER A 41 1.53 17.79 8.00
CA SER A 41 1.89 18.34 9.32
C SER A 41 2.21 17.24 10.35
N ARG A 42 1.58 16.06 10.25
CA ARG A 42 1.89 14.90 11.11
C ARG A 42 3.26 14.33 10.80
N SER A 43 3.64 14.15 9.54
CA SER A 43 4.97 13.63 9.20
C SER A 43 6.08 14.57 9.67
N VAL A 44 5.88 15.89 9.55
CA VAL A 44 6.83 16.87 10.08
C VAL A 44 6.94 16.75 11.60
N LYS A 45 5.82 16.66 12.33
CA LYS A 45 5.82 16.42 13.79
C LYS A 45 6.50 15.12 14.17
N THR A 46 6.24 14.04 13.43
CA THR A 46 6.89 12.73 13.62
C THR A 46 8.40 12.86 13.46
N TYR A 47 8.87 13.57 12.43
CA TYR A 47 10.30 13.82 12.25
C TYR A 47 10.91 14.62 13.40
N TYR A 48 10.26 15.71 13.83
CA TYR A 48 10.76 16.50 14.96
C TYR A 48 10.85 15.66 16.23
N ILE A 49 9.89 14.77 16.47
CA ILE A 49 9.96 13.86 17.62
C ILE A 49 11.09 12.83 17.43
N LEU A 50 11.30 12.29 16.23
CA LEU A 50 12.43 11.38 15.98
C LEU A 50 13.80 12.01 16.22
N THR A 51 13.93 13.31 15.93
CA THR A 51 15.24 14.00 15.87
C THR A 51 15.50 14.96 17.02
N HIS A 52 14.45 15.47 17.65
CA HIS A 52 14.49 16.49 18.70
C HIS A 52 13.68 16.06 19.94
N SER A 53 13.55 14.75 20.19
CA SER A 53 13.04 14.26 21.49
C SER A 53 14.06 14.52 22.59
N TYR A 54 14.25 15.78 22.93
CA TYR A 54 14.79 16.17 24.21
C TYR A 54 13.63 16.07 25.18
N MET A 55 13.52 14.94 25.88
CA MET A 55 12.82 14.99 27.13
C MET A 55 13.81 15.58 28.12
N PRO A 56 13.60 16.79 28.67
CA PRO A 56 14.11 17.00 30.00
C PRO A 56 13.34 16.01 30.86
N LEU A 57 13.85 14.79 31.02
CA LEU A 57 13.36 13.83 32.02
C LEU A 57 13.23 14.54 33.40
N VAL A 58 14.05 15.58 33.59
CA VAL A 58 14.07 16.61 34.61
C VAL A 58 12.78 17.46 34.75
N SER A 59 11.88 17.50 33.78
CA SER A 59 10.61 18.25 33.90
C SER A 59 9.48 17.42 34.51
N TRP A 60 9.64 16.11 34.66
CA TRP A 60 8.66 15.26 35.33
C TRP A 60 8.99 15.15 36.81
N GLU A 61 8.12 15.66 37.68
CA GLU A 61 8.36 15.82 39.13
C GLU A 61 9.01 14.62 39.85
N PRO A 62 8.60 13.36 39.59
CA PRO A 62 9.23 12.19 40.22
C PRO A 62 10.68 11.98 39.78
N VAL A 63 10.95 12.17 38.49
CA VAL A 63 12.31 12.03 37.94
C VAL A 63 13.16 13.22 38.31
N ARG A 64 12.62 14.44 38.25
CA ARG A 64 13.27 15.67 38.73
C ARG A 64 13.79 15.53 40.15
N ARG A 65 13.01 14.94 41.07
CA ARG A 65 13.45 14.73 42.45
C ARG A 65 14.64 13.79 42.58
N VAL A 66 14.73 12.77 41.73
CA VAL A 66 15.85 11.80 41.74
C VAL A 66 17.05 12.34 40.96
N THR A 67 16.82 13.13 39.91
CA THR A 67 17.86 13.66 39.03
C THR A 67 18.33 15.06 39.40
N ALA A 68 17.68 15.75 40.35
CA ALA A 68 18.03 17.13 40.75
C ALA A 68 19.49 17.25 41.21
N PHE A 69 20.01 16.27 41.94
CA PHE A 69 21.42 16.23 42.31
C PHE A 69 22.33 16.10 41.08
N MET A 70 21.97 15.21 40.14
CA MET A 70 22.75 15.03 38.91
C MET A 70 22.66 16.28 38.01
N ASP A 71 21.53 16.99 37.98
CA ASP A 71 21.34 18.22 37.22
C ASP A 71 22.20 19.37 37.79
N ALA A 72 22.29 19.46 39.13
CA ALA A 72 23.07 20.47 39.82
C ALA A 72 24.58 20.22 39.77
N GLU A 73 25.02 18.98 40.02
CA GLU A 73 26.44 18.66 40.24
C GLU A 73 27.11 17.96 39.05
N MET A 74 26.34 17.27 38.20
CA MET A 74 26.85 16.42 37.12
C MET A 74 25.99 16.50 35.84
N PRO A 75 25.73 17.69 35.28
CA PRO A 75 24.78 17.87 34.18
C PRO A 75 25.16 17.07 32.92
N TRP A 76 26.46 16.81 32.70
CA TRP A 76 26.94 15.96 31.61
C TRP A 76 26.59 14.48 31.80
N LEU A 77 26.56 13.98 33.04
CA LEU A 77 26.19 12.60 33.37
C LEU A 77 24.67 12.42 33.28
N LEU A 78 23.92 13.41 33.73
CA LEU A 78 22.47 13.44 33.51
C LEU A 78 22.17 13.46 32.02
N TYR A 79 22.80 14.35 31.25
CA TYR A 79 22.64 14.40 29.79
C TYR A 79 22.97 13.07 29.13
N GLY A 80 24.13 12.46 29.43
CA GLY A 80 24.53 11.18 28.86
C GLY A 80 23.60 10.02 29.23
N THR A 81 23.05 10.01 30.44
CA THR A 81 22.12 8.97 30.89
C THR A 81 20.72 9.16 30.29
N THR A 82 20.24 10.40 30.11
CA THR A 82 18.94 10.69 29.48
C THR A 82 18.97 10.47 27.97
N GLN A 83 20.10 10.77 27.30
CA GLN A 83 20.31 10.52 25.87
C GLN A 83 20.07 9.06 25.48
N ALA A 84 20.44 8.11 26.35
CA ALA A 84 20.21 6.68 26.11
C ALA A 84 18.71 6.32 26.03
N PHE A 85 17.84 7.12 26.64
CA PHE A 85 16.39 6.91 26.66
C PHE A 85 15.62 7.78 25.66
N ASP A 86 16.23 8.85 25.13
CA ASP A 86 15.58 9.77 24.18
C ASP A 86 15.01 9.05 22.96
N GLY A 87 15.73 8.07 22.40
CA GLY A 87 15.25 7.27 21.27
C GLY A 87 14.03 6.41 21.63
N VAL A 88 14.02 5.79 22.81
CA VAL A 88 12.88 4.97 23.29
C VAL A 88 11.66 5.86 23.55
N ILE A 89 11.86 7.02 24.18
CA ILE A 89 10.82 8.00 24.45
C ILE A 89 10.26 8.57 23.14
N ALA A 90 11.12 8.87 22.17
CA ALA A 90 10.72 9.31 20.83
C ALA A 90 9.79 8.28 20.18
N LEU A 91 10.18 6.99 20.22
CA LEU A 91 9.36 5.90 19.69
C LEU A 91 7.98 5.87 20.35
N PHE A 92 7.88 5.96 21.68
CA PHE A 92 6.59 6.02 22.37
C PHE A 92 5.77 7.27 22.06
N ARG A 93 6.43 8.43 21.96
CA ARG A 93 5.76 9.70 21.63
C ARG A 93 5.16 9.68 20.24
N ILE A 94 5.87 9.14 19.25
CA ILE A 94 5.38 9.06 17.85
C ILE A 94 4.07 8.28 17.77
N LEU A 95 3.91 7.24 18.60
CA LEU A 95 2.66 6.47 18.65
C LEU A 95 1.47 7.35 19.00
N HIS A 96 1.67 8.41 19.79
CA HIS A 96 0.63 9.34 20.23
C HIS A 96 0.53 10.60 19.34
N VAL A 97 1.38 10.76 18.32
CA VAL A 97 1.33 11.88 17.37
C VAL A 97 0.14 11.71 16.45
N GLY A 98 -0.99 12.30 16.84
CA GLY A 98 -2.20 12.32 16.03
C GLY A 98 -2.90 10.97 15.99
N ALA A 99 -3.67 10.68 17.05
CA ALA A 99 -4.45 9.47 17.31
C ALA A 99 -5.41 8.97 16.19
N LYS A 100 -5.51 9.66 15.04
CA LYS A 100 -6.47 9.31 13.98
C LYS A 100 -5.93 8.27 12.99
N HIS A 101 -4.62 8.22 12.74
CA HIS A 101 -4.04 7.30 11.74
C HIS A 101 -2.74 6.66 12.23
N PRO A 102 -2.44 5.43 11.78
CA PRO A 102 -1.18 4.73 12.08
C PRO A 102 0.08 5.45 11.58
N VAL A 103 1.24 5.06 12.13
CA VAL A 103 2.48 5.86 12.06
C VAL A 103 3.47 5.47 10.96
N ALA A 104 3.32 4.33 10.30
CA ALA A 104 4.40 3.76 9.48
C ALA A 104 4.81 4.65 8.30
N VAL A 105 3.85 5.26 7.60
CA VAL A 105 4.15 6.17 6.47
C VAL A 105 4.91 7.39 6.95
N TYR A 106 4.50 7.99 8.07
CA TYR A 106 5.13 9.20 8.62
C TYR A 106 6.58 8.93 9.06
N VAL A 107 6.83 7.77 9.66
CA VAL A 107 8.19 7.34 10.01
C VAL A 107 9.03 7.08 8.76
N ALA A 108 8.45 6.47 7.72
CA ALA A 108 9.13 6.22 6.44
C ALA A 108 9.48 7.50 5.68
N THR A 109 8.78 8.62 5.94
CA THR A 109 9.12 9.94 5.38
C THR A 109 10.37 10.56 6.01
N ALA A 110 10.73 10.18 7.24
CA ALA A 110 11.77 10.86 8.00
C ALA A 110 13.15 10.94 7.29
N PRO A 111 13.65 9.88 6.62
CA PRO A 111 14.92 9.95 5.88
C PRO A 111 14.91 10.98 4.74
N PHE A 112 13.75 11.22 4.10
CA PHE A 112 13.65 12.20 3.01
C PHE A 112 13.78 13.61 3.55
N TYR A 113 13.11 13.93 4.66
CA TYR A 113 13.26 15.23 5.32
C TYR A 113 14.69 15.51 5.79
N ALA A 114 15.42 14.48 6.23
CA ALA A 114 16.82 14.65 6.62
C ALA A 114 17.73 15.07 5.45
N VAL A 115 17.38 14.72 4.21
CA VAL A 115 18.19 15.01 3.01
C VAL A 115 17.72 16.28 2.30
N THR A 116 16.41 16.50 2.20
CA THR A 116 15.84 17.55 1.34
C THR A 116 15.09 18.65 2.11
N GLY A 117 15.02 18.56 3.44
CA GLY A 117 14.27 19.49 4.29
C GLY A 117 12.75 19.24 4.29
N PHE A 118 12.02 20.09 5.02
CA PHE A 118 10.57 19.98 5.22
C PHE A 118 9.78 20.62 4.09
N THR A 119 9.81 20.01 2.91
CA THR A 119 8.95 20.41 1.80
C THR A 119 7.83 19.39 1.59
N PRO A 120 6.67 19.83 1.08
CA PRO A 120 5.64 18.92 0.59
C PRO A 120 6.14 17.84 -0.36
N ASP A 121 7.01 18.22 -1.29
CA ASP A 121 7.55 17.33 -2.32
C ASP A 121 8.40 16.23 -1.69
N ALA A 122 9.20 16.58 -0.68
CA ALA A 122 9.94 15.61 0.13
C ALA A 122 9.02 14.61 0.83
N ALA A 123 7.83 15.06 1.26
CA ALA A 123 6.84 14.17 1.83
C ALA A 123 6.30 13.20 0.78
N CYS A 124 5.96 13.68 -0.42
CA CYS A 124 5.50 12.85 -1.53
C CYS A 124 6.56 11.84 -2.02
N ALA A 125 7.86 12.14 -1.88
CA ALA A 125 8.93 11.27 -2.32
C ALA A 125 8.88 9.86 -1.70
N VAL A 126 8.38 9.70 -0.46
CA VAL A 126 8.22 8.38 0.16
C VAL A 126 7.27 7.47 -0.65
N ASN A 127 6.22 8.06 -1.23
CA ASN A 127 5.22 7.35 -2.02
C ASN A 127 5.84 6.91 -3.35
N GLY A 128 6.51 7.81 -4.07
CA GLY A 128 7.16 7.53 -5.35
C GLY A 128 8.40 6.64 -5.27
N ALA A 129 9.17 6.70 -4.17
CA ALA A 129 10.42 5.96 -4.04
C ALA A 129 10.25 4.62 -3.31
N ILE A 130 9.66 4.62 -2.10
CA ILE A 130 9.58 3.42 -1.27
C ILE A 130 8.34 2.60 -1.62
N PHE A 131 7.15 3.20 -1.50
CA PHE A 131 5.91 2.42 -1.61
C PHE A 131 5.63 2.00 -3.04
N LEU A 132 5.95 2.83 -4.05
CA LEU A 132 5.88 2.39 -5.43
C LEU A 132 6.86 1.24 -5.71
N ALA A 133 8.10 1.28 -5.21
CA ALA A 133 9.05 0.18 -5.38
C ALA A 133 8.53 -1.13 -4.78
N ILE A 134 7.97 -1.08 -3.57
CA ILE A 134 7.34 -2.23 -2.92
C ILE A 134 6.17 -2.73 -3.77
N LEU A 135 5.31 -1.82 -4.25
CA LEU A 135 4.14 -2.16 -5.07
C LEU A 135 4.54 -2.86 -6.37
N LEU A 136 5.51 -2.31 -7.12
CA LEU A 136 5.96 -2.89 -8.38
C LEU A 136 6.63 -4.26 -8.16
N ALA A 137 7.51 -4.37 -7.17
CA ALA A 137 8.17 -5.63 -6.85
C ALA A 137 7.18 -6.70 -6.37
N ALA A 138 6.21 -6.32 -5.52
CA ALA A 138 5.19 -7.23 -5.01
C ALA A 138 4.25 -7.70 -6.13
N THR A 139 3.78 -6.79 -6.98
CA THR A 139 2.87 -7.10 -8.10
C THR A 139 3.55 -7.95 -9.16
N TYR A 140 4.81 -7.61 -9.51
CA TYR A 140 5.66 -8.43 -10.38
C TYR A 140 5.79 -9.85 -9.84
N GLY A 141 6.20 -9.96 -8.57
CA GLY A 141 6.42 -11.25 -7.92
C GLY A 141 5.14 -12.07 -7.80
N LEU A 142 4.01 -11.43 -7.49
CA LEU A 142 2.71 -12.09 -7.39
C LEU A 142 2.28 -12.72 -8.72
N ALA A 143 2.27 -11.95 -9.81
CA ALA A 143 1.90 -12.47 -11.14
C ALA A 143 2.88 -13.54 -11.63
N LYS A 144 4.19 -13.34 -11.43
CA LYS A 144 5.21 -14.32 -11.79
C LYS A 144 5.00 -15.65 -11.07
N THR A 145 4.85 -15.63 -9.74
CA THR A 145 4.67 -16.85 -8.95
C THR A 145 3.40 -17.59 -9.34
N LEU A 146 2.28 -16.89 -9.56
CA LEU A 146 1.04 -17.52 -10.02
C LEU A 146 1.18 -18.17 -11.40
N ALA A 147 1.88 -17.51 -12.33
CA ALA A 147 2.16 -18.07 -13.64
C ALA A 147 3.04 -19.32 -13.56
N GLU A 148 4.09 -19.30 -12.73
CA GLU A 148 5.01 -20.44 -12.52
C GLU A 148 4.28 -21.67 -11.95
N GLN A 149 3.32 -21.42 -11.06
CA GLN A 149 2.46 -22.45 -10.48
C GLN A 149 1.33 -22.93 -11.42
N SER A 150 1.21 -22.37 -12.63
CA SER A 150 0.18 -22.77 -13.58
C SER A 150 0.32 -24.23 -14.01
N ALA A 151 -0.81 -24.90 -14.22
CA ALA A 151 -0.88 -26.20 -14.86
C ALA A 151 -0.56 -26.15 -16.38
N LEU A 152 -0.65 -24.97 -17.01
CA LEU A 152 -0.38 -24.79 -18.43
C LEU A 152 1.08 -24.39 -18.65
N GLU A 153 1.85 -25.25 -19.32
CA GLU A 153 3.27 -25.02 -19.61
C GLU A 153 3.53 -23.70 -20.35
N ALA A 154 2.63 -23.34 -21.29
CA ALA A 154 2.72 -22.09 -22.02
C ALA A 154 2.60 -20.85 -21.12
N VAL A 155 1.85 -20.92 -20.01
CA VAL A 155 1.72 -19.83 -19.03
C VAL A 155 2.93 -19.81 -18.11
N ARG A 156 3.37 -20.98 -17.63
CA ARG A 156 4.56 -21.15 -16.79
C ARG A 156 5.81 -20.54 -17.42
N ALA A 157 6.07 -20.86 -18.68
CA ALA A 157 7.20 -20.33 -19.44
C ALA A 157 7.19 -18.81 -19.61
N ARG A 158 6.06 -18.15 -19.33
CA ARG A 158 5.86 -16.70 -19.48
C ARG A 158 5.74 -15.97 -18.14
N GLY A 159 6.08 -16.61 -17.02
CA GLY A 159 6.02 -15.98 -15.69
C GLY A 159 6.71 -14.62 -15.59
N PRO A 160 7.97 -14.46 -16.07
CA PRO A 160 8.63 -13.15 -16.06
C PRO A 160 7.90 -12.06 -16.88
N LEU A 161 7.24 -12.45 -17.98
CA LEU A 161 6.44 -11.53 -18.79
C LEU A 161 5.15 -11.13 -18.08
N ALA A 162 4.43 -12.09 -17.49
CA ALA A 162 3.24 -11.80 -16.69
C ALA A 162 3.57 -10.86 -15.52
N GLY A 163 4.68 -11.11 -14.82
CA GLY A 163 5.17 -10.22 -13.77
C GLY A 163 5.43 -8.81 -14.28
N LEU A 164 6.19 -8.67 -15.38
CA LEU A 164 6.52 -7.35 -15.94
C LEU A 164 5.28 -6.58 -16.38
N LEU A 165 4.35 -7.25 -17.07
CA LEU A 165 3.10 -6.63 -17.51
C LEU A 165 2.22 -6.21 -16.33
N ALA A 166 2.16 -7.00 -15.26
CA ALA A 166 1.40 -6.63 -14.06
C ALA A 166 2.01 -5.41 -13.37
N ALA A 167 3.34 -5.34 -13.25
CA ALA A 167 4.04 -4.17 -12.72
C ALA A 167 3.85 -2.93 -13.60
N LEU A 168 3.95 -3.08 -14.93
CA LEU A 168 3.68 -2.00 -15.87
C LEU A 168 2.25 -1.45 -15.68
N LEU A 169 1.25 -2.32 -15.78
CA LEU A 169 -0.17 -1.96 -15.68
C LEU A 169 -0.49 -1.23 -14.38
N VAL A 170 -0.07 -1.79 -13.23
CA VAL A 170 -0.35 -1.14 -11.94
C VAL A 170 0.35 0.22 -11.84
N SER A 171 1.56 0.36 -12.37
CA SER A 171 2.31 1.63 -12.31
C SER A 171 1.69 2.75 -13.13
N VAL A 172 0.95 2.43 -14.19
CA VAL A 172 0.38 3.42 -15.12
C VAL A 172 -1.09 3.71 -14.87
N TYR A 173 -1.74 3.01 -13.93
CA TYR A 173 -3.11 3.36 -13.54
C TYR A 173 -3.14 4.79 -12.98
N PRO A 174 -4.05 5.68 -13.47
CA PRO A 174 -4.08 7.10 -13.08
C PRO A 174 -4.06 7.33 -11.57
N MET A 175 -4.86 6.57 -10.83
CA MET A 175 -4.86 6.66 -9.38
C MET A 175 -3.53 6.25 -8.74
N ILE A 176 -2.81 5.26 -9.28
CA ILE A 176 -1.53 4.82 -8.72
C ILE A 176 -0.46 5.89 -8.87
N PHE A 177 -0.20 6.38 -10.09
CA PHE A 177 0.86 7.37 -10.27
C PHE A 177 0.46 8.76 -9.72
N SER A 178 -0.83 9.13 -9.73
CA SER A 178 -1.32 10.35 -9.09
C SER A 178 -1.10 10.31 -7.57
N GLN A 179 -1.41 9.18 -6.91
CA GLN A 179 -1.13 9.00 -5.48
C GLN A 179 0.37 8.85 -5.19
N GLY A 180 1.19 8.55 -6.21
CA GLY A 180 2.66 8.67 -6.14
C GLY A 180 3.17 10.10 -5.98
N ARG A 181 2.34 11.10 -6.31
CA ARG A 181 2.63 12.54 -6.25
C ARG A 181 1.83 13.27 -5.16
N THR A 182 0.98 12.54 -4.44
CA THR A 182 0.15 13.08 -3.35
C THR A 182 0.60 12.46 -2.04
N PHE A 183 0.84 13.27 -1.00
CA PHE A 183 1.23 12.74 0.30
C PHE A 183 0.04 12.17 1.08
N MET A 184 -0.31 10.93 0.73
CA MET A 184 -1.41 10.15 1.29
C MET A 184 -0.95 8.75 1.68
N LEU A 185 -1.75 8.09 2.54
CA LEU A 185 -1.46 6.74 3.03
C LEU A 185 -1.85 5.64 2.04
N ASP A 186 -2.66 5.97 1.01
CA ASP A 186 -3.32 5.01 0.13
C ASP A 186 -2.36 4.24 -0.79
N LEU A 187 -1.29 4.88 -1.28
CA LEU A 187 -0.28 4.16 -2.05
C LEU A 187 0.51 3.18 -1.17
N GLY A 188 0.88 3.60 0.05
CA GLY A 188 1.52 2.72 1.03
C GLY A 188 0.65 1.54 1.40
N LEU A 189 -0.64 1.79 1.65
CA LEU A 189 -1.63 0.74 1.87
C LEU A 189 -1.69 -0.24 0.69
N THR A 190 -1.81 0.28 -0.55
CA THR A 190 -1.85 -0.53 -1.77
C THR A 190 -0.61 -1.41 -1.94
N ALA A 191 0.58 -0.86 -1.66
CA ALA A 191 1.84 -1.58 -1.71
C ALA A 191 1.90 -2.71 -0.68
N MET A 192 1.51 -2.43 0.57
CA MET A 192 1.50 -3.42 1.65
C MET A 192 0.47 -4.52 1.40
N THR A 193 -0.69 -4.18 0.84
CA THR A 193 -1.70 -5.17 0.45
C THR A 193 -1.16 -6.10 -0.64
N ALA A 194 -0.55 -5.56 -1.70
CA ALA A 194 0.07 -6.37 -2.75
C ALA A 194 1.19 -7.28 -2.20
N LEU A 195 2.01 -6.75 -1.29
CA LEU A 195 3.08 -7.52 -0.63
C LEU A 195 2.52 -8.67 0.22
N ALA A 196 1.43 -8.45 0.96
CA ALA A 196 0.74 -9.48 1.71
C ALA A 196 0.19 -10.58 0.79
N MET A 197 -0.45 -10.21 -0.33
CA MET A 197 -0.95 -11.17 -1.32
C MET A 197 0.18 -12.00 -1.95
N ARG A 198 1.31 -11.36 -2.26
CA ARG A 198 2.51 -12.08 -2.74
C ARG A 198 2.99 -13.09 -1.72
N ALA A 199 3.12 -12.70 -0.45
CA ALA A 199 3.57 -13.59 0.62
C ALA A 199 2.61 -14.79 0.80
N LEU A 200 1.30 -14.57 0.68
CA LEU A 200 0.28 -15.63 0.71
C LEU A 200 0.44 -16.63 -0.45
N VAL A 201 0.69 -16.14 -1.66
CA VAL A 201 0.84 -17.01 -2.85
C VAL A 201 2.18 -17.74 -2.87
N VAL A 202 3.23 -17.19 -2.25
CA VAL A 202 4.52 -17.86 -2.08
C VAL A 202 4.42 -19.02 -1.08
N ASN A 203 3.55 -18.92 -0.07
CA ASN A 203 3.33 -19.96 0.93
C ASN A 203 1.86 -20.41 1.00
N PRO A 204 1.30 -20.96 -0.09
CA PRO A 204 -0.14 -21.19 -0.23
C PRO A 204 -0.66 -22.29 0.72
N THR A 205 0.22 -23.15 1.21
CA THR A 205 -0.07 -24.24 2.14
C THR A 205 0.35 -23.94 3.59
N PHE A 206 0.98 -22.79 3.85
CA PHE A 206 1.56 -22.44 5.15
C PHE A 206 2.59 -23.46 5.69
N ASP A 207 3.28 -24.17 4.80
CA ASP A 207 4.32 -25.14 5.18
C ASP A 207 5.64 -24.45 5.58
N ASP A 208 5.93 -23.25 5.07
CA ASP A 208 7.18 -22.52 5.39
C ASP A 208 7.02 -21.58 6.60
N ARG A 209 7.74 -21.87 7.69
CA ARG A 209 7.77 -21.06 8.92
C ARG A 209 8.30 -19.65 8.71
N ARG A 210 9.35 -19.49 7.89
CA ARG A 210 10.01 -18.20 7.65
C ARG A 210 9.04 -17.31 6.89
N VAL A 211 8.38 -17.83 5.86
CA VAL A 211 7.39 -17.06 5.10
C VAL A 211 6.16 -16.73 5.96
N ALA A 212 5.70 -17.64 6.83
CA ALA A 212 4.62 -17.36 7.78
C ALA A 212 4.98 -16.24 8.77
N LYS A 213 6.20 -16.24 9.31
CA LYS A 213 6.71 -15.15 10.17
C LYS A 213 6.76 -13.83 9.41
N TRP A 214 7.32 -13.83 8.19
CA TRP A 214 7.40 -12.64 7.33
C TRP A 214 6.03 -12.10 6.96
N LEU A 215 5.08 -12.96 6.61
CA LEU A 215 3.69 -12.56 6.39
C LEU A 215 3.11 -11.88 7.62
N GLY A 216 3.35 -12.41 8.82
CA GLY A 216 2.92 -11.77 10.07
C GLY A 216 3.49 -10.35 10.23
N VAL A 217 4.78 -10.14 9.92
CA VAL A 217 5.39 -8.80 9.92
C VAL A 217 4.72 -7.88 8.90
N VAL A 218 4.49 -8.37 7.67
CA VAL A 218 3.83 -7.59 6.60
C VAL A 218 2.40 -7.22 6.99
N LEU A 219 1.63 -8.13 7.59
CA LEU A 219 0.27 -7.86 8.06
C LEU A 219 0.24 -6.82 9.19
N GLY A 220 1.19 -6.91 10.12
CA GLY A 220 1.35 -5.94 11.20
C GLY A 220 1.73 -4.56 10.67
N LEU A 221 2.77 -4.48 9.83
CA LEU A 221 3.21 -3.23 9.19
C LEU A 221 2.14 -2.62 8.26
N GLY A 222 1.38 -3.45 7.56
CA GLY A 222 0.24 -3.00 6.76
C GLY A 222 -0.83 -2.34 7.61
N THR A 223 -1.15 -2.94 8.77
CA THR A 223 -2.04 -2.33 9.77
C THR A 223 -1.47 -1.02 10.32
N LEU A 224 -0.15 -0.95 10.50
CA LEU A 224 0.55 0.28 10.89
C LEU A 224 0.70 1.31 9.75
N THR A 225 0.33 0.95 8.52
CA THR A 225 0.35 1.86 7.36
C THR A 225 -0.99 2.59 7.22
N LYS A 226 -2.10 1.85 7.35
CA LYS A 226 -3.45 2.42 7.39
C LYS A 226 -4.39 1.45 8.13
N GLU A 227 -5.25 1.99 8.97
CA GLU A 227 -6.13 1.24 9.88
C GLU A 227 -7.10 0.31 9.14
N VAL A 228 -7.47 0.64 7.90
CA VAL A 228 -8.37 -0.17 7.07
C VAL A 228 -7.66 -1.33 6.33
N PHE A 229 -6.34 -1.48 6.47
CA PHE A 229 -5.57 -2.57 5.85
C PHE A 229 -6.18 -3.98 6.06
N PRO A 230 -6.64 -4.36 7.28
CA PRO A 230 -7.19 -5.69 7.52
C PRO A 230 -8.35 -6.08 6.59
N ILE A 231 -9.13 -5.12 6.10
CA ILE A 231 -10.27 -5.36 5.21
C ILE A 231 -9.83 -6.00 3.88
N TYR A 232 -8.68 -5.60 3.35
CA TYR A 232 -8.18 -6.11 2.07
C TYR A 232 -7.59 -7.51 2.16
N VAL A 233 -7.04 -7.87 3.31
CA VAL A 233 -6.39 -9.17 3.54
C VAL A 233 -7.32 -10.21 4.18
N ALA A 234 -8.42 -9.77 4.81
CA ALA A 234 -9.33 -10.65 5.55
C ALA A 234 -9.88 -11.78 4.67
N GLY A 235 -10.45 -11.49 3.51
CA GLY A 235 -11.04 -12.50 2.62
C GLY A 235 -10.02 -13.57 2.18
N PRO A 236 -8.89 -13.15 1.58
CA PRO A 236 -7.77 -14.05 1.24
C PRO A 236 -7.26 -14.89 2.41
N LEU A 237 -7.05 -14.30 3.59
CA LEU A 237 -6.56 -14.99 4.78
C LEU A 237 -7.58 -16.01 5.29
N LEU A 238 -8.85 -15.62 5.43
CA LEU A 238 -9.93 -16.50 5.88
C LEU A 238 -10.06 -17.71 4.97
N TRP A 239 -9.94 -17.52 3.65
CA TRP A 239 -9.94 -18.63 2.70
C TRP A 239 -8.78 -19.59 2.90
N VAL A 240 -7.56 -19.08 3.05
CA VAL A 240 -6.38 -19.94 3.25
C VAL A 240 -6.45 -20.67 4.59
N PHE A 241 -6.85 -19.98 5.67
CA PHE A 241 -7.01 -20.59 6.99
C PHE A 241 -8.13 -21.63 7.01
N TRP A 242 -9.26 -21.36 6.34
CA TRP A 242 -10.34 -22.32 6.19
C TRP A 242 -9.89 -23.58 5.42
N ARG A 243 -9.09 -23.42 4.36
CA ARG A 243 -8.51 -24.57 3.64
C ARG A 243 -7.61 -25.41 4.55
N ILE A 244 -6.69 -24.79 5.28
CA ILE A 244 -5.81 -25.48 6.23
C ILE A 244 -6.64 -26.21 7.30
N TRP A 245 -7.69 -25.56 7.81
CA TRP A 245 -8.60 -26.16 8.78
C TRP A 245 -9.31 -27.40 8.23
N ARG A 246 -9.81 -27.35 6.99
CA ARG A 246 -10.49 -28.49 6.35
C ARG A 246 -9.58 -29.69 6.08
N GLU A 247 -8.29 -29.45 5.89
CA GLU A 247 -7.30 -30.51 5.66
C GLU A 247 -6.93 -31.28 6.96
N ARG A 248 -7.53 -30.95 8.11
CA ARG A 248 -7.32 -31.61 9.42
C ARG A 248 -7.56 -33.12 9.40
N GLN A 249 -8.47 -33.61 8.55
CA GLN A 249 -8.82 -35.03 8.49
C GLN A 249 -7.79 -35.90 7.75
N GLY A 250 -6.76 -35.29 7.14
CA GLY A 250 -5.67 -36.01 6.49
C GLY A 250 -4.49 -36.25 7.43
N ASP A 251 -3.32 -35.76 7.02
CA ASP A 251 -2.08 -35.85 7.79
C ASP A 251 -2.12 -34.92 9.02
N ALA A 252 -2.38 -35.52 10.19
CA ALA A 252 -2.50 -34.80 11.46
C ALA A 252 -1.20 -34.10 11.87
N GLU A 253 -0.03 -34.66 11.54
CA GLU A 253 1.26 -34.05 11.86
C GLU A 253 1.49 -32.81 11.02
N ARG A 254 1.30 -32.93 9.70
CA ARG A 254 1.41 -31.80 8.78
C ARG A 254 0.41 -30.69 9.12
N TRP A 255 -0.82 -31.05 9.48
CA TRP A 255 -1.81 -30.08 9.95
C TRP A 255 -1.34 -29.32 11.20
N ARG A 256 -0.78 -30.02 12.21
CA ARG A 256 -0.25 -29.39 13.43
C ARG A 256 0.87 -28.39 13.13
N VAL A 257 1.77 -28.72 12.21
CA VAL A 257 2.86 -27.83 11.77
C VAL A 257 2.30 -26.58 11.10
N ARG A 258 1.41 -26.73 10.12
CA ARG A 258 0.77 -25.60 9.43
C ARG A 258 -0.02 -24.71 10.39
N PHE A 259 -0.77 -25.31 11.31
CA PHE A 259 -1.51 -24.58 12.32
C PHE A 259 -0.58 -23.82 13.29
N ALA A 260 0.57 -24.39 13.65
CA ALA A 260 1.60 -23.67 14.40
C ALA A 260 2.15 -22.45 13.62
N HIS A 261 2.32 -22.56 12.30
CA HIS A 261 2.73 -21.44 11.45
C HIS A 261 1.66 -20.36 11.33
N VAL A 262 0.38 -20.74 11.23
CA VAL A 262 -0.75 -19.78 11.29
C VAL A 262 -0.74 -19.03 12.62
N ARG A 263 -0.60 -19.74 13.75
CA ARG A 263 -0.49 -19.10 15.07
C ARG A 263 0.71 -18.17 15.18
N LEU A 264 1.88 -18.57 14.67
CA LEU A 264 3.06 -17.72 14.61
C LEU A 264 2.81 -16.44 13.79
N CYS A 265 2.20 -16.57 12.62
CA CYS A 265 1.82 -15.45 11.77
C CYS A 265 0.91 -14.47 12.51
N LEU A 266 -0.14 -14.97 13.18
CA LEU A 266 -1.07 -14.16 13.97
C LEU A 266 -0.37 -13.50 15.16
N TYR A 267 0.45 -14.24 15.91
CA TYR A 267 1.20 -13.70 17.05
C TYR A 267 2.11 -12.55 16.64
N VAL A 268 2.85 -12.72 15.54
CA VAL A 268 3.72 -11.66 15.00
C VAL A 268 2.90 -10.47 14.49
N THR A 269 1.78 -10.72 13.81
CA THR A 269 0.87 -9.67 13.34
C THR A 269 0.38 -8.83 14.52
N CYS A 270 -0.15 -9.48 15.56
CA CYS A 270 -0.64 -8.82 16.76
C CYS A 270 0.48 -8.08 17.47
N GLY A 271 1.67 -8.68 17.63
CA GLY A 271 2.81 -8.02 18.29
C GLY A 271 3.25 -6.73 17.60
N VAL A 272 3.31 -6.73 16.25
CA VAL A 272 3.66 -5.54 15.47
C VAL A 272 2.53 -4.51 15.48
N ALA A 273 1.29 -4.92 15.19
CA ALA A 273 0.16 -3.99 15.12
C ALA A 273 -0.22 -3.38 16.48
N ALA A 274 -0.07 -4.15 17.57
CA ALA A 274 -0.44 -3.74 18.92
C ALA A 274 0.25 -2.45 19.38
N VAL A 275 1.46 -2.19 18.88
CA VAL A 275 2.27 -1.01 19.21
C VAL A 275 1.47 0.29 19.02
N TRP A 276 0.62 0.36 17.99
CA TRP A 276 -0.26 1.52 17.76
C TRP A 276 -1.74 1.21 18.01
N VAL A 277 -2.21 0.02 17.63
CA VAL A 277 -3.65 -0.31 17.69
C VAL A 277 -4.16 -0.35 19.13
N LEU A 278 -3.43 -0.94 20.08
CA LEU A 278 -3.90 -1.05 21.46
C LEU A 278 -4.19 0.31 22.11
N PRO A 279 -3.27 1.30 22.10
CA PRO A 279 -3.54 2.60 22.72
C PRO A 279 -4.63 3.41 22.00
N HIS A 280 -4.91 3.14 20.71
CA HIS A 280 -5.83 3.93 19.90
C HIS A 280 -7.17 3.24 19.60
N LEU A 281 -7.36 1.98 20.00
CA LEU A 281 -8.53 1.18 19.64
C LEU A 281 -9.87 1.88 19.96
N PRO A 282 -10.09 2.47 21.15
CA PRO A 282 -11.36 3.13 21.45
C PRO A 282 -11.64 4.33 20.54
N GLY A 283 -10.62 5.16 20.30
CA GLY A 283 -10.73 6.33 19.42
C GLY A 283 -10.92 5.95 17.95
N MET A 284 -10.21 4.91 17.49
CA MET A 284 -10.33 4.36 16.15
C MET A 284 -11.74 3.84 15.89
N VAL A 285 -12.30 3.04 16.81
CA VAL A 285 -13.68 2.53 16.69
C VAL A 285 -14.70 3.66 16.68
N LYS A 286 -14.56 4.64 17.59
CA LYS A 286 -15.43 5.82 17.62
C LYS A 286 -15.40 6.60 16.30
N ASN A 287 -14.21 6.86 15.76
CA ASN A 287 -14.05 7.56 14.48
C ASN A 287 -14.65 6.76 13.31
N PHE A 288 -14.44 5.44 13.30
CA PHE A 288 -14.96 4.56 12.25
C PHE A 288 -16.49 4.55 12.22
N ILE A 289 -17.13 4.43 13.39
CA ILE A 289 -18.59 4.50 13.51
C ILE A 289 -19.11 5.89 13.10
N GLY A 290 -18.45 6.97 13.55
CA GLY A 290 -18.84 8.33 13.20
C GLY A 290 -18.82 8.56 11.68
N VAL A 291 -17.70 8.26 11.02
CA VAL A 291 -17.57 8.41 9.56
C VAL A 291 -18.54 7.47 8.81
N GLY A 292 -18.73 6.24 9.30
CA GLY A 292 -19.62 5.25 8.68
C GLY A 292 -21.11 5.64 8.72
N VAL A 293 -21.53 6.41 9.72
CA VAL A 293 -22.95 6.76 9.95
C VAL A 293 -23.29 8.17 9.47
N THR A 294 -22.47 9.18 9.73
CA THR A 294 -22.88 10.59 9.54
C THR A 294 -22.28 11.26 8.30
N ALA A 295 -21.10 10.85 7.83
CA ALA A 295 -20.39 11.58 6.78
C ALA A 295 -21.04 11.47 5.39
N GLY A 296 -21.71 10.36 5.06
CA GLY A 296 -22.30 10.17 3.72
C GLY A 296 -23.36 11.21 3.33
N ALA A 297 -24.15 11.67 4.30
CA ALA A 297 -25.18 12.69 4.10
C ALA A 297 -24.59 14.09 3.89
N GLU A 298 -23.44 14.37 4.52
CA GLU A 298 -22.74 15.67 4.45
C GLU A 298 -22.08 15.90 3.10
N TYR A 299 -21.56 14.84 2.46
CA TYR A 299 -20.85 14.91 1.17
C TYR A 299 -21.71 14.57 -0.05
N GLY A 300 -23.04 14.43 0.10
CA GLY A 300 -23.96 14.15 -1.01
C GLY A 300 -23.71 12.81 -1.72
N VAL A 301 -23.09 11.85 -1.04
CA VAL A 301 -22.71 10.56 -1.62
C VAL A 301 -23.91 9.61 -1.65
N PRO A 302 -24.16 8.87 -2.74
CA PRO A 302 -25.32 8.00 -2.84
C PRO A 302 -25.30 6.88 -1.77
N PRO A 303 -26.44 6.63 -1.09
CA PRO A 303 -26.56 5.55 -0.11
C PRO A 303 -26.34 4.16 -0.73
N TRP A 304 -25.81 3.22 0.05
CA TRP A 304 -25.45 1.88 -0.41
C TRP A 304 -26.63 1.06 -0.97
N HIS A 305 -27.86 1.33 -0.51
CA HIS A 305 -29.07 0.65 -0.94
C HIS A 305 -29.66 1.21 -2.26
N THR A 306 -29.06 2.26 -2.82
CA THR A 306 -29.42 2.80 -4.15
C THR A 306 -28.56 2.18 -5.24
N LEU A 307 -29.04 2.14 -6.49
CA LEU A 307 -28.24 1.66 -7.62
C LEU A 307 -26.95 2.47 -7.80
N ALA A 308 -27.02 3.79 -7.62
CA ALA A 308 -25.86 4.68 -7.70
C ALA A 308 -24.81 4.37 -6.63
N GLY A 309 -25.23 4.13 -5.39
CA GLY A 309 -24.31 3.78 -4.30
C GLY A 309 -23.74 2.37 -4.45
N ALA A 310 -24.57 1.41 -4.88
CA ALA A 310 -24.17 0.03 -5.10
C ALA A 310 -23.19 -0.13 -6.27
N THR A 311 -23.23 0.75 -7.28
CA THR A 311 -22.34 0.72 -8.45
C THR A 311 -21.21 1.73 -8.40
N PHE A 312 -21.13 2.55 -7.34
CA PHE A 312 -20.16 3.64 -7.19
C PHE A 312 -18.73 3.20 -7.51
N TYR A 313 -18.24 2.15 -6.85
CA TYR A 313 -16.86 1.69 -7.05
C TYR A 313 -16.65 1.02 -8.41
N LEU A 314 -17.66 0.34 -8.97
CA LEU A 314 -17.56 -0.23 -10.32
C LEU A 314 -17.38 0.85 -11.37
N LEU A 315 -18.09 1.97 -11.22
CA LEU A 315 -17.99 3.12 -12.12
C LEU A 315 -16.73 3.96 -11.86
N ALA A 316 -16.27 4.01 -10.62
CA ALA A 316 -15.02 4.69 -10.26
C ALA A 316 -13.78 4.03 -10.88
N VAL A 317 -13.78 2.70 -11.08
CA VAL A 317 -12.62 2.00 -11.64
C VAL A 317 -12.22 2.51 -13.05
N PRO A 318 -13.11 2.50 -14.07
CA PRO A 318 -12.76 3.00 -15.40
C PRO A 318 -12.65 4.52 -15.48
N LYS A 319 -13.33 5.26 -14.59
CA LYS A 319 -13.42 6.73 -14.62
C LYS A 319 -12.22 7.41 -13.96
N GLU A 320 -11.76 6.88 -12.83
CA GLU A 320 -10.80 7.59 -11.95
C GLU A 320 -9.59 6.73 -11.59
N GLN A 321 -9.75 5.40 -11.50
CA GLN A 321 -8.66 4.54 -11.05
C GLN A 321 -7.75 4.05 -12.16
N THR A 322 -8.34 3.62 -13.26
CA THR A 322 -7.68 3.02 -14.42
C THR A 322 -8.05 3.85 -15.66
N THR A 323 -8.45 3.20 -16.76
CA THR A 323 -9.14 3.83 -17.89
C THR A 323 -10.10 2.83 -18.51
N LEU A 324 -11.09 3.33 -19.27
CA LEU A 324 -12.03 2.48 -19.98
C LEU A 324 -11.34 1.45 -20.89
N LEU A 325 -10.28 1.85 -21.60
CA LEU A 325 -9.54 0.96 -22.51
C LEU A 325 -8.85 -0.19 -21.77
N LEU A 326 -8.28 0.06 -20.58
CA LEU A 326 -7.67 -0.98 -19.77
C LEU A 326 -8.72 -1.91 -19.15
N ILE A 327 -9.93 -1.43 -18.88
CA ILE A 327 -11.06 -2.27 -18.47
C ILE A 327 -11.57 -3.14 -19.62
N VAL A 328 -11.69 -2.59 -20.83
CA VAL A 328 -12.04 -3.39 -22.02
C VAL A 328 -10.99 -4.49 -22.24
N LEU A 329 -9.71 -4.17 -22.11
CA LEU A 329 -8.63 -5.16 -22.18
C LEU A 329 -8.76 -6.24 -21.09
N LEU A 330 -8.96 -5.84 -19.83
CA LEU A 330 -9.17 -6.76 -18.70
C LEU A 330 -10.31 -7.74 -19.01
N LEU A 331 -11.47 -7.23 -19.45
CA LEU A 331 -12.63 -8.05 -19.80
C LEU A 331 -12.33 -8.99 -20.98
N ALA A 332 -11.64 -8.50 -22.02
CA ALA A 332 -11.27 -9.30 -23.19
C ALA A 332 -10.34 -10.48 -22.84
N VAL A 333 -9.46 -10.31 -21.86
CA VAL A 333 -8.52 -11.38 -21.43
C VAL A 333 -8.98 -12.15 -20.19
N LEU A 334 -10.10 -11.77 -19.58
CA LEU A 334 -10.62 -12.39 -18.35
C LEU A 334 -10.85 -13.88 -18.53
N TRP A 335 -11.51 -14.29 -19.63
CA TRP A 335 -11.73 -15.70 -19.94
C TRP A 335 -10.41 -16.48 -20.05
N ARG A 336 -9.37 -15.87 -20.62
CA ARG A 336 -8.04 -16.47 -20.73
C ARG A 336 -7.41 -16.66 -19.36
N TYR A 337 -7.54 -15.70 -18.45
CA TYR A 337 -7.12 -15.86 -17.07
C TYR A 337 -7.91 -16.98 -16.36
N LEU A 338 -9.23 -17.00 -16.49
CA LEU A 338 -10.08 -18.02 -15.85
C LEU A 338 -9.75 -19.45 -16.34
N THR A 339 -9.29 -19.59 -17.58
CA THR A 339 -8.87 -20.86 -18.19
C THR A 339 -7.36 -21.10 -18.16
N SER A 340 -6.56 -20.20 -17.56
CA SER A 340 -5.09 -20.24 -17.62
C SER A 340 -4.41 -21.31 -16.76
N GLY A 341 -5.18 -22.15 -16.05
CA GLY A 341 -4.63 -23.16 -15.14
C GLY A 341 -3.88 -22.62 -13.92
N VAL A 342 -3.87 -21.30 -13.69
CA VAL A 342 -3.26 -20.70 -12.49
C VAL A 342 -4.05 -21.06 -11.22
N PRO A 343 -3.39 -21.40 -10.11
CA PRO A 343 -4.05 -21.59 -8.83
C PRO A 343 -4.44 -20.25 -8.20
N GLY A 344 -5.03 -20.27 -7.00
CA GLY A 344 -5.21 -19.05 -6.20
C GLY A 344 -6.32 -18.10 -6.67
N LYS A 345 -7.15 -18.46 -7.66
CA LYS A 345 -8.25 -17.60 -8.16
C LYS A 345 -9.21 -17.16 -7.06
N ALA A 346 -9.51 -18.02 -6.09
CA ALA A 346 -10.34 -17.69 -4.94
C ALA A 346 -9.72 -16.60 -4.05
N VAL A 347 -8.39 -16.60 -3.88
CA VAL A 347 -7.65 -15.57 -3.14
C VAL A 347 -7.83 -14.22 -3.85
N ILE A 348 -7.63 -14.16 -5.17
CA ILE A 348 -7.82 -12.95 -5.96
C ILE A 348 -9.28 -12.49 -5.94
N ALA A 349 -10.24 -13.41 -6.10
CA ALA A 349 -11.66 -13.08 -6.09
C ALA A 349 -12.10 -12.49 -4.74
N LEU A 350 -11.65 -13.08 -3.63
CA LEU A 350 -11.97 -12.59 -2.28
C LEU A 350 -11.25 -11.27 -1.94
N TRP A 351 -10.05 -11.05 -2.50
CA TRP A 351 -9.35 -9.77 -2.40
C TRP A 351 -10.09 -8.64 -3.14
N LEU A 352 -10.78 -8.94 -4.24
CA LEU A 352 -11.61 -7.98 -4.96
C LEU A 352 -12.97 -7.80 -4.27
N LEU A 353 -13.63 -8.91 -3.90
CA LEU A 353 -15.02 -8.91 -3.46
C LEU A 353 -15.19 -8.33 -2.05
N LEU A 354 -14.36 -8.73 -1.08
CA LEU A 354 -14.59 -8.32 0.30
C LEU A 354 -14.41 -6.81 0.52
N PRO A 355 -13.36 -6.15 0.02
CA PRO A 355 -13.24 -4.70 0.11
C PRO A 355 -14.35 -3.97 -0.64
N TYR A 356 -14.72 -4.47 -1.83
CA TYR A 356 -15.84 -3.91 -2.58
C TYR A 356 -17.13 -3.89 -1.76
N LEU A 357 -17.52 -5.03 -1.19
CA LEU A 357 -18.73 -5.14 -0.38
C LEU A 357 -18.64 -4.26 0.88
N PHE A 358 -17.50 -4.29 1.57
CA PHE A 358 -17.28 -3.51 2.77
C PHE A 358 -17.41 -2.01 2.53
N PHE A 359 -16.68 -1.45 1.55
CA PHE A 359 -16.71 -0.02 1.27
C PHE A 359 -18.02 0.43 0.60
N THR A 360 -18.68 -0.46 -0.15
CA THR A 360 -20.01 -0.17 -0.71
C THR A 360 -21.04 0.03 0.40
N ALA A 361 -20.96 -0.78 1.48
CA ALA A 361 -21.84 -0.70 2.63
C ALA A 361 -21.63 0.57 3.49
N LEU A 362 -20.50 1.27 3.35
CA LEU A 362 -20.25 2.51 4.07
C LEU A 362 -21.02 3.69 3.45
N SER A 363 -21.47 4.61 4.31
CA SER A 363 -22.14 5.84 3.87
C SER A 363 -21.19 6.80 3.17
N PHE A 364 -19.95 6.90 3.65
CA PHE A 364 -18.88 7.68 3.01
C PHE A 364 -18.18 6.83 1.94
N LYS A 365 -18.03 7.39 0.73
CA LYS A 365 -17.36 6.72 -0.40
C LYS A 365 -16.34 7.66 -1.01
N ASP A 366 -15.16 7.12 -1.28
CA ASP A 366 -14.07 7.81 -1.98
C ASP A 366 -13.44 6.81 -2.95
N PRO A 367 -13.22 7.17 -4.22
CA PRO A 367 -12.60 6.30 -5.22
C PRO A 367 -11.28 5.67 -4.78
N ARG A 368 -10.52 6.29 -3.87
CA ARG A 368 -9.27 5.72 -3.35
C ARG A 368 -9.48 4.48 -2.49
N PHE A 369 -10.67 4.26 -1.93
CA PHE A 369 -10.93 3.14 -1.02
C PHE A 369 -10.84 1.76 -1.67
N THR A 370 -10.94 1.65 -2.99
CA THR A 370 -10.70 0.37 -3.68
C THR A 370 -9.39 0.36 -4.47
N MET A 371 -8.55 1.39 -4.34
CA MET A 371 -7.21 1.45 -4.92
C MET A 371 -6.33 0.23 -4.56
N PRO A 372 -6.37 -0.31 -3.32
CA PRO A 372 -5.58 -1.51 -2.99
C PRO A 372 -6.03 -2.80 -3.69
N CYS A 373 -7.14 -2.78 -4.44
CA CYS A 373 -7.59 -3.87 -5.29
C CYS A 373 -7.01 -3.80 -6.72
N LEU A 374 -6.48 -2.65 -7.14
CA LEU A 374 -5.91 -2.45 -8.48
C LEU A 374 -4.78 -3.41 -8.85
N PRO A 375 -3.86 -3.80 -7.95
CA PRO A 375 -2.81 -4.75 -8.32
C PRO A 375 -3.38 -6.12 -8.68
N ALA A 376 -4.54 -6.50 -8.13
CA ALA A 376 -5.26 -7.70 -8.53
C ALA A 376 -5.75 -7.63 -9.98
N LEU A 377 -6.31 -6.48 -10.39
CA LEU A 377 -6.74 -6.24 -11.78
C LEU A 377 -5.55 -6.31 -12.76
N ALA A 378 -4.41 -5.72 -12.36
CA ALA A 378 -3.18 -5.79 -13.15
C ALA A 378 -2.67 -7.23 -13.30
N VAL A 379 -2.68 -8.01 -12.21
CA VAL A 379 -2.28 -9.44 -12.23
C VAL A 379 -3.21 -10.27 -13.11
N VAL A 380 -4.53 -10.10 -12.98
CA VAL A 380 -5.53 -10.82 -13.82
C VAL A 380 -5.32 -10.50 -15.29
N THR A 381 -5.16 -9.22 -15.63
CA THR A 381 -4.93 -8.77 -17.02
C THR A 381 -3.65 -9.37 -17.58
N ALA A 382 -2.54 -9.29 -16.82
CA ALA A 382 -1.24 -9.79 -17.25
C ALA A 382 -1.21 -11.31 -17.44
N LEU A 383 -1.84 -12.08 -16.52
CA LEU A 383 -1.97 -13.52 -16.66
C LEU A 383 -2.88 -13.92 -17.82
N GLY A 384 -3.95 -13.15 -18.07
CA GLY A 384 -4.83 -13.32 -19.23
C GLY A 384 -4.08 -13.14 -20.55
N LEU A 385 -3.28 -12.07 -20.67
CA LEU A 385 -2.39 -11.83 -21.82
C LEU A 385 -1.35 -12.94 -21.99
N ALA A 386 -0.72 -13.39 -20.89
CA ALA A 386 0.25 -14.47 -20.91
C ALA A 386 -0.37 -15.80 -21.37
N ALA A 387 -1.65 -16.04 -21.09
CA ALA A 387 -2.39 -17.24 -21.50
C ALA A 387 -2.83 -17.27 -22.97
N ILE A 388 -2.60 -16.20 -23.75
CA ILE A 388 -2.91 -16.19 -25.18
C ILE A 388 -1.96 -17.12 -25.94
N ARG A 389 -2.55 -18.08 -26.67
CA ARG A 389 -1.82 -19.10 -27.44
C ARG A 389 -1.15 -18.50 -28.69
N GLY A 390 -1.91 -17.77 -29.51
CA GLY A 390 -1.42 -17.15 -30.74
C GLY A 390 -0.38 -16.06 -30.45
N ALA A 391 0.86 -16.25 -30.93
CA ALA A 391 1.96 -15.33 -30.67
C ALA A 391 1.71 -13.95 -31.26
N ALA A 392 1.18 -13.87 -32.49
CA ALA A 392 0.86 -12.61 -33.16
C ALA A 392 -0.17 -11.79 -32.36
N LEU A 393 -1.33 -12.38 -32.04
CA LEU A 393 -2.36 -11.71 -31.25
C LEU A 393 -1.84 -11.29 -29.87
N ARG A 394 -1.07 -12.16 -29.20
CA ARG A 394 -0.48 -11.84 -27.90
C ARG A 394 0.42 -10.62 -27.98
N TRP A 395 1.35 -10.61 -28.93
CA TRP A 395 2.29 -9.50 -29.07
C TRP A 395 1.62 -8.22 -29.57
N ALA A 396 0.59 -8.33 -30.41
CA ALA A 396 -0.24 -7.18 -30.78
C ALA A 396 -0.90 -6.55 -29.55
N LEU A 397 -1.56 -7.35 -28.71
CA LEU A 397 -2.22 -6.86 -27.49
C LEU A 397 -1.22 -6.37 -26.44
N VAL A 398 -0.08 -7.03 -26.27
CA VAL A 398 1.00 -6.56 -25.39
C VAL A 398 1.54 -5.22 -25.86
N THR A 399 1.81 -5.09 -27.16
CA THR A 399 2.30 -3.83 -27.74
C THR A 399 1.26 -2.72 -27.58
N ALA A 400 -0.01 -2.99 -27.88
CA ALA A 400 -1.10 -2.05 -27.65
C ALA A 400 -1.20 -1.64 -26.17
N THR A 401 -1.02 -2.58 -25.25
CA THR A 401 -1.02 -2.31 -23.80
C THR A 401 0.13 -1.40 -23.41
N VAL A 402 1.34 -1.65 -23.91
CA VAL A 402 2.53 -0.82 -23.62
C VAL A 402 2.36 0.59 -24.20
N LEU A 403 1.88 0.70 -25.44
CA LEU A 403 1.64 1.99 -26.09
C LEU A 403 0.54 2.79 -25.37
N LEU A 404 -0.56 2.14 -25.02
CA LEU A 404 -1.65 2.76 -24.26
C LEU A 404 -1.16 3.20 -22.87
N ALA A 405 -0.38 2.36 -22.18
CA ALA A 405 0.21 2.66 -20.88
C ALA A 405 1.11 3.91 -20.95
N ALA A 406 1.99 3.99 -21.96
CA ALA A 406 2.86 5.13 -22.17
C ALA A 406 2.07 6.40 -22.52
N ALA A 407 1.14 6.31 -23.48
CA ALA A 407 0.31 7.44 -23.89
C ALA A 407 -0.53 7.99 -22.72
N GLN A 408 -1.17 7.11 -21.94
CA GLN A 408 -1.96 7.49 -20.77
C GLN A 408 -1.10 8.17 -19.70
N PHE A 409 0.08 7.61 -19.41
CA PHE A 409 0.99 8.22 -18.44
C PHE A 409 1.40 9.63 -18.88
N VAL A 410 1.77 9.81 -20.16
CA VAL A 410 2.16 11.11 -20.73
C VAL A 410 0.99 12.10 -20.70
N VAL A 411 -0.17 11.73 -21.23
CA VAL A 411 -1.34 12.61 -21.35
C VAL A 411 -1.83 13.08 -19.98
N VAL A 412 -2.00 12.17 -19.02
CA VAL A 412 -2.59 12.51 -17.71
C VAL A 412 -1.60 13.28 -16.83
N SER A 413 -0.30 13.05 -16.99
CA SER A 413 0.69 13.67 -16.11
C SER A 413 1.26 14.98 -16.65
N TRP A 414 1.40 15.13 -17.97
CA TRP A 414 1.98 16.35 -18.57
C TRP A 414 0.94 17.25 -19.21
N ASP A 415 -0.35 16.90 -19.09
CA ASP A 415 -1.48 17.68 -19.58
C ASP A 415 -1.18 18.28 -20.97
N VAL A 416 -0.89 17.40 -21.94
CA VAL A 416 -0.58 17.78 -23.32
C VAL A 416 -1.81 18.50 -23.89
N GLY A 417 -1.97 19.79 -23.59
CA GLY A 417 -3.18 20.56 -23.84
C GLY A 417 -3.48 21.75 -22.91
N ALA A 418 -3.03 21.81 -21.65
CA ALA A 418 -3.33 22.95 -20.77
C ALA A 418 -2.13 23.40 -19.90
N GLY A 419 -1.55 24.55 -20.27
CA GLY A 419 -0.55 25.24 -19.47
C GLY A 419 -1.20 25.96 -18.28
N GLY A 420 -0.87 25.54 -17.05
CA GLY A 420 -1.16 26.30 -15.83
C GLY A 420 0.11 26.95 -15.30
N GLU A 421 0.11 28.28 -15.13
CA GLU A 421 1.21 29.05 -14.53
C GLU A 421 1.19 29.02 -12.98
N LYS A 422 2.38 29.22 -12.35
CA LYS A 422 2.55 29.50 -10.90
C LYS A 422 1.81 30.77 -10.51
N ILE A 423 0.63 30.63 -9.90
CA ILE A 423 0.06 31.73 -9.11
C ILE A 423 0.93 31.89 -7.87
N ALA A 424 1.64 33.01 -7.79
CA ALA A 424 2.48 33.36 -6.65
C ALA A 424 1.65 33.41 -5.36
N VAL A 425 2.11 32.69 -4.33
CA VAL A 425 1.58 32.85 -2.97
C VAL A 425 2.17 34.13 -2.39
N PRO A 426 1.36 35.15 -2.03
CA PRO A 426 1.87 36.36 -1.41
C PRO A 426 2.54 36.02 -0.07
N GLY A 427 3.84 36.28 0.06
CA GLY A 427 4.55 36.25 1.35
C GLY A 427 5.63 35.19 1.54
N THR A 428 5.85 34.27 0.60
CA THR A 428 7.01 33.36 0.64
C THR A 428 8.13 33.91 -0.24
N ARG A 429 9.17 34.50 0.38
CA ARG A 429 10.41 34.84 -0.33
C ARG A 429 11.18 33.55 -0.60
N GLY A 430 11.59 33.36 -1.86
CA GLY A 430 12.45 32.27 -2.31
C GLY A 430 13.91 32.43 -1.96
#